data_AF-A0A951Z1I4-F1
#
_entry.id   AF-A0A951Z1I4-F1
#
_cell.length_a   1.000
_cell.length_b   1.000
_cell.length_c   1.000
_cell.angle_alpha   90.00
_cell.angle_beta   90.00
_cell.angle_gamma   90.00
#
_symmetry.space_group_name_H-M   'P 1'
#
loop_
_entity.id
_entity.type
_entity.pdbx_description
1 polymer ?
#
loop_
_entity_poly.entity_id
_entity_poly.type
_entity_poly.pdbx_seq_one_letter_code
_entity_poly.pdbx_strand_id
1 'polypeptide(L)'
;MLAAVWLLELSNLARPSRLLSALVMAGLLAFVLLALLRASVHIRVLFAGVGGLAASIAAMKSEPALLVAGLERALVFGAFLPSVLLLRATVENSPRIASLREGVEALDGQARENWMVCGSHALGSVLNVGTMGILAPVLGRDTSASDRVALAAASVRGVGTAVMWSPFFVSLGFVSHLVPSVKLWEV
;
A
#
# COMPACT_ATOMS: atom_id res chain seq x y z
N MET A 1 5.79 -1.99 17.00
CA MET A 1 6.66 -1.28 16.04
C MET A 1 5.84 -0.40 15.08
N LEU A 2 4.93 -0.95 14.27
CA LEU A 2 4.11 -0.17 13.33
C LEU A 2 3.31 0.98 13.97
N ALA A 3 2.66 0.73 15.12
CA ALA A 3 1.95 1.78 15.85
C ALA A 3 2.88 2.92 16.34
N ALA A 4 4.12 2.59 16.71
CA ALA A 4 5.10 3.60 17.13
C ALA A 4 5.59 4.43 15.94
N VAL A 5 5.88 3.80 14.79
CA VAL A 5 6.23 4.49 13.54
C VAL A 5 5.08 5.40 13.09
N TRP A 6 3.85 4.93 13.19
CA TRP A 6 2.65 5.71 12.86
C TRP A 6 2.48 6.94 13.76
N LEU A 7 2.62 6.79 15.10
CA LEU A 7 2.55 7.91 16.04
C LEU A 7 3.68 8.93 15.83
N LEU A 8 4.89 8.45 15.56
CA LEU A 8 6.05 9.30 15.25
C LEU A 8 5.81 10.10 13.97
N GLU A 9 5.25 9.48 12.93
CA GLU A 9 4.99 10.17 11.67
C GLU A 9 3.82 11.16 11.77
N LEU A 10 2.76 10.83 12.52
CA LEU A 10 1.72 11.83 12.84
C LEU A 10 2.29 13.03 13.59
N SER A 11 3.21 12.78 14.53
CA SER A 11 3.89 13.83 15.27
C SER A 11 4.77 14.67 14.35
N ASN A 12 5.44 14.04 13.37
CA ASN A 12 6.26 14.70 12.37
C ASN A 12 5.42 15.58 11.42
N LEU A 13 4.24 15.11 11.02
CA LEU A 13 3.29 15.90 10.21
C LEU A 13 2.76 17.12 10.97
N ALA A 14 2.50 16.99 12.27
CA ALA A 14 2.04 18.10 13.10
C ALA A 14 3.16 19.09 13.46
N ARG A 15 4.38 18.60 13.66
CA ARG A 15 5.56 19.40 14.00
C ARG A 15 6.79 18.85 13.28
N PRO A 16 7.06 19.32 12.04
CA PRO A 16 8.19 18.85 11.25
C PRO A 16 9.49 19.11 12.01
N SER A 17 10.26 18.05 12.27
CA SER A 17 11.57 18.18 12.90
C SER A 17 12.55 17.17 12.31
N ARG A 18 13.81 17.57 12.16
CA ARG A 18 14.87 16.69 11.61
C ARG A 18 15.02 15.40 12.41
N LEU A 19 14.85 15.48 13.74
CA LEU A 19 14.92 14.31 14.62
C LEU A 19 13.75 13.34 14.39
N LEU A 20 12.52 13.86 14.31
CA LEU A 20 11.34 13.01 14.07
C LEU A 20 11.41 12.33 12.69
N SER A 21 11.76 13.06 11.63
CA SER A 21 11.95 12.49 10.30
C SER A 21 13.01 11.38 10.29
N ALA A 22 14.14 11.58 10.97
CA ALA A 22 15.19 10.57 11.06
C ALA A 22 14.71 9.31 11.81
N LEU A 23 13.96 9.48 12.91
CA LEU A 23 13.38 8.36 13.68
C LEU A 23 12.33 7.59 12.88
N VAL A 24 11.47 8.28 12.14
CA VAL A 24 10.48 7.64 11.26
C VAL A 24 11.18 6.86 10.15
N MET A 25 12.17 7.48 9.49
CA MET A 25 12.96 6.83 8.44
C MET A 25 13.66 5.58 8.96
N ALA A 26 14.30 5.65 10.13
CA ALA A 26 14.93 4.49 10.76
C ALA A 26 13.91 3.39 11.11
N GLY A 27 12.74 3.77 11.62
CA GLY A 27 11.65 2.83 11.95
C GLY A 27 11.06 2.13 10.72
N LEU A 28 10.87 2.86 9.62
CA LEU A 28 10.41 2.30 8.34
C LEU A 28 11.47 1.41 7.72
N LEU A 29 12.75 1.80 7.75
CA LEU A 29 13.84 0.96 7.26
C LEU A 29 13.93 -0.34 8.04
N ALA A 30 13.87 -0.27 9.38
CA ALA A 30 13.82 -1.44 10.24
C ALA A 30 12.61 -2.33 9.92
N PHE A 31 11.43 -1.74 9.67
CA PHE A 31 10.25 -2.47 9.23
C PHE A 31 10.47 -3.20 7.91
N VAL A 32 10.98 -2.51 6.89
CA VAL A 32 11.24 -3.11 5.57
C VAL A 32 12.26 -4.24 5.67
N LEU A 33 13.34 -4.06 6.43
CA LEU A 33 14.34 -5.11 6.64
C LEU A 33 13.74 -6.33 7.33
N LEU A 34 12.99 -6.14 8.42
CA LEU A 34 12.30 -7.25 9.10
C LEU A 34 11.24 -7.91 8.21
N ALA A 35 10.53 -7.13 7.39
CA ALA A 35 9.57 -7.65 6.42
C ALA A 35 10.26 -8.49 5.34
N LEU A 36 11.42 -8.07 4.83
CA LEU A 36 12.21 -8.83 3.87
C LEU A 36 12.69 -10.16 4.43
N LEU A 37 13.07 -10.22 5.70
CA LEU A 37 13.43 -11.47 6.38
C LEU A 37 12.26 -12.46 6.44
N ARG A 38 11.01 -12.00 6.39
CA ARG A 38 9.82 -12.84 6.35
C ARG A 38 9.17 -12.98 4.97
N ALA A 39 9.62 -12.19 4.01
CA ALA A 39 9.05 -12.15 2.68
C ALA A 39 9.37 -13.42 1.88
N SER A 40 8.48 -13.74 0.93
CA SER A 40 8.70 -14.82 -0.03
C SER A 40 9.91 -14.53 -0.94
N VAL A 41 10.48 -15.57 -1.53
CA VAL A 41 11.64 -15.45 -2.44
C VAL A 41 11.35 -14.47 -3.58
N HIS A 42 10.15 -14.51 -4.17
CA HIS A 42 9.76 -13.60 -5.24
C HIS A 42 9.82 -12.12 -4.83
N ILE A 43 9.35 -11.78 -3.61
CA ILE A 43 9.42 -10.42 -3.08
C ILE A 43 10.86 -10.00 -2.84
N ARG A 44 11.70 -10.90 -2.31
CA ARG A 44 13.13 -10.62 -2.10
C ARG A 44 13.87 -10.39 -3.40
N VAL A 45 13.59 -11.18 -4.44
CA VAL A 45 14.17 -11.02 -5.78
C VAL A 45 13.73 -9.69 -6.39
N LEU A 46 12.44 -9.35 -6.30
CA LEU A 46 11.93 -8.07 -6.77
C LEU A 46 12.61 -6.89 -6.05
N PHE A 47 12.71 -6.97 -4.73
CA PHE A 47 13.38 -5.94 -3.93
C PHE A 47 14.85 -5.79 -4.28
N ALA A 48 15.57 -6.92 -4.44
CA ALA A 48 16.96 -6.92 -4.87
C ALA A 48 17.14 -6.34 -6.28
N GLY A 49 16.23 -6.65 -7.20
CA GLY A 49 16.25 -6.12 -8.56
C GLY A 49 16.04 -4.61 -8.60
N VAL A 50 14.99 -4.11 -7.94
CA VAL A 50 14.67 -2.66 -7.89
C VAL A 50 15.74 -1.90 -7.10
N GLY A 51 16.17 -2.43 -5.96
CA GLY A 51 17.23 -1.83 -5.14
C GLY A 51 18.58 -1.81 -5.86
N GLY A 52 18.93 -2.88 -6.57
CA GLY A 52 20.12 -2.96 -7.40
C GLY A 52 20.09 -1.96 -8.55
N LEU A 53 18.96 -1.81 -9.24
CA LEU A 53 18.78 -0.80 -10.28
C LEU A 53 18.95 0.63 -9.72
N ALA A 54 18.32 0.94 -8.58
CA ALA A 54 18.47 2.24 -7.92
C ALA A 54 19.93 2.53 -7.53
N ALA A 55 20.63 1.54 -6.95
CA ALA A 55 22.04 1.65 -6.61
C ALA A 55 22.93 1.84 -7.85
N SER A 56 22.61 1.15 -8.95
CA SER A 56 23.34 1.26 -10.21
C SER A 56 23.20 2.66 -10.81
N ILE A 57 21.99 3.22 -10.80
CA ILE A 57 21.73 4.60 -11.25
C ILE A 57 22.50 5.61 -10.39
N ALA A 58 22.49 5.43 -9.06
CA ALA A 58 23.23 6.31 -8.16
C ALA A 58 24.75 6.23 -8.40
N ALA A 59 25.29 5.04 -8.64
CA ALA A 59 26.70 4.82 -8.97
C ALA A 59 27.08 5.45 -10.32
N MET A 60 26.26 5.28 -11.37
CA MET A 60 26.48 5.89 -12.68
C MET A 60 26.51 7.41 -12.62
N LYS A 61 25.73 8.02 -11.72
CA LYS A 61 25.72 9.47 -11.48
C LYS A 61 26.78 9.93 -10.48
N SER A 62 27.50 9.01 -9.82
CA SER A 62 28.43 9.31 -8.73
C SER A 62 27.80 10.11 -7.57
N GLU A 63 26.48 9.96 -7.37
CA GLU A 63 25.71 10.71 -6.37
C GLU A 63 24.99 9.72 -5.42
N PRO A 64 25.67 9.20 -4.38
CA PRO A 64 25.06 8.27 -3.43
C PRO A 64 23.92 8.92 -2.62
N ALA A 65 23.93 10.25 -2.50
CA ALA A 65 22.87 11.02 -1.85
C ALA A 65 21.51 10.85 -2.52
N LEU A 66 21.45 10.43 -3.80
CA LEU A 66 20.20 10.14 -4.50
C LEU A 66 19.39 9.02 -3.85
N LEU A 67 20.06 8.04 -3.23
CA LEU A 67 19.37 6.95 -2.53
C LEU A 67 18.69 7.46 -1.25
N VAL A 68 19.37 8.35 -0.51
CA VAL A 68 18.83 8.97 0.71
C VAL A 68 17.69 9.91 0.35
N ALA A 69 17.86 10.78 -0.66
CA ALA A 69 16.80 11.66 -1.14
C ALA A 69 15.58 10.89 -1.67
N GLY A 70 15.81 9.75 -2.32
CA GLY A 70 14.75 8.83 -2.73
C GLY A 70 14.00 8.24 -1.54
N LEU A 71 14.72 7.86 -0.48
CA LEU A 71 14.14 7.34 0.75
C LEU A 71 13.34 8.41 1.51
N GLU A 72 13.85 9.65 1.56
CA GLU A 72 13.16 10.80 2.14
C GLU A 72 11.86 11.10 1.38
N ARG A 73 11.87 11.06 0.05
CA ARG A 73 10.65 11.18 -0.77
C ARG A 73 9.67 10.03 -0.51
N ALA A 74 10.18 8.82 -0.30
CA ALA A 74 9.35 7.67 0.04
C ALA A 74 8.71 7.77 1.44
N LEU A 75 9.17 8.68 2.32
CA LEU A 75 8.54 8.92 3.63
C LEU A 75 7.08 9.38 3.52
N VAL A 76 6.64 9.92 2.38
CA VAL A 76 5.21 10.19 2.14
C VAL A 76 4.37 8.91 2.29
N PHE A 77 4.94 7.73 1.98
CA PHE A 77 4.31 6.44 2.23
C PHE A 77 4.48 5.92 3.67
N GLY A 78 5.25 6.63 4.50
CA GLY A 78 5.65 6.29 5.85
C GLY A 78 4.51 6.25 6.86
N ALA A 79 3.51 7.14 6.72
CA ALA A 79 2.26 7.04 7.46
C ALA A 79 1.26 6.10 6.78
N PHE A 80 1.31 6.01 5.45
CA PHE A 80 0.35 5.26 4.65
C PHE A 80 0.42 3.76 4.92
N LEU A 81 1.61 3.15 4.82
CA LEU A 81 1.78 1.70 5.03
C LEU A 81 1.33 1.25 6.43
N PRO A 82 1.75 1.90 7.54
CA PRO A 82 1.23 1.58 8.86
C PRO A 82 -0.29 1.78 8.98
N SER A 83 -0.86 2.79 8.33
CA SER A 83 -2.31 3.02 8.35
C SER A 83 -3.08 1.88 7.67
N VAL A 84 -2.63 1.42 6.51
CA VAL A 84 -3.21 0.26 5.80
C VAL A 84 -3.08 -1.01 6.63
N LEU A 85 -1.92 -1.24 7.25
CA LEU A 85 -1.69 -2.41 8.10
C LEU A 85 -2.52 -2.36 9.39
N LEU A 86 -2.70 -1.18 9.98
CA LEU A 86 -3.56 -0.99 11.14
C LEU A 86 -5.03 -1.20 10.78
N LEU A 87 -5.48 -0.69 9.63
CA LEU A 87 -6.83 -0.90 9.13
C LEU A 87 -7.09 -2.39 8.88
N ARG A 88 -6.15 -3.08 8.21
CA ARG A 88 -6.21 -4.53 8.01
C ARG A 88 -6.28 -5.27 9.34
N ALA A 89 -5.40 -4.96 10.30
CA ALA A 89 -5.42 -5.58 11.62
C ALA A 89 -6.74 -5.30 12.37
N THR A 90 -7.32 -4.12 12.20
CA THR A 90 -8.62 -3.75 12.79
C THR A 90 -9.75 -4.59 12.19
N VAL A 91 -9.74 -4.79 10.87
CA VAL A 91 -10.71 -5.66 10.18
C VAL A 91 -10.53 -7.12 10.63
N GLU A 92 -9.28 -7.60 10.70
CA GLU A 92 -8.96 -8.97 11.13
C GLU A 92 -9.44 -9.29 12.56
N ASN A 93 -9.36 -8.31 13.47
CA ASN A 93 -9.76 -8.47 14.88
C ASN A 93 -11.20 -8.01 15.16
N SER A 94 -11.95 -7.56 14.14
CA SER A 94 -13.32 -7.09 14.33
C SER A 94 -14.26 -8.27 14.62
N PRO A 95 -15.10 -8.22 15.67
CA PRO A 95 -16.06 -9.29 15.95
C PRO A 95 -17.10 -9.45 14.83
N ARG A 96 -17.30 -8.42 14.00
CA ARG A 96 -18.23 -8.44 12.86
C ARG A 96 -17.67 -9.15 11.62
N ILE A 97 -16.37 -9.45 11.60
CA ILE A 97 -15.74 -10.07 10.42
C ILE A 97 -16.27 -11.48 10.16
N ALA A 98 -16.67 -12.20 11.22
CA ALA A 98 -17.26 -13.53 11.10
C ALA A 98 -18.61 -13.47 10.35
N SER A 99 -19.52 -12.60 10.77
CA SER A 99 -20.82 -12.44 10.10
C SER A 99 -20.68 -11.92 8.66
N LEU A 100 -19.71 -11.02 8.41
CA LEU A 100 -19.42 -10.55 7.06
C LEU A 100 -18.89 -11.69 6.18
N ARG A 101 -17.99 -12.52 6.71
CA ARG A 101 -17.46 -13.70 6.01
C ARG A 101 -18.58 -14.67 5.67
N GLU A 102 -19.42 -15.03 6.63
CA GLU A 102 -20.57 -15.94 6.41
C GLU A 102 -21.49 -15.42 5.30
N GLY A 103 -21.80 -14.12 5.32
CA GLY A 103 -22.62 -13.48 4.28
C GLY A 103 -21.97 -13.54 2.90
N VAL A 104 -20.66 -13.33 2.80
CA VAL A 104 -19.92 -13.38 1.52
C VAL A 104 -19.72 -14.81 1.03
N GLU A 105 -19.56 -15.78 1.93
CA GLU A 105 -19.44 -17.21 1.62
C GLU A 105 -20.76 -17.82 1.15
N ALA A 106 -21.90 -17.29 1.61
CA ALA A 106 -23.23 -17.69 1.16
C ALA A 106 -23.58 -17.19 -0.27
N LEU A 107 -22.81 -16.24 -0.81
CA LEU A 107 -22.99 -15.76 -2.18
C LEU A 107 -22.53 -16.81 -3.19
N ASP A 108 -23.22 -16.87 -4.33
CA ASP A 108 -22.73 -17.63 -5.48
C ASP A 108 -21.40 -17.03 -6.02
N GLY A 109 -20.73 -17.79 -6.90
CA GLY A 109 -19.41 -17.38 -7.40
C GLY A 109 -19.40 -16.01 -8.07
N GLN A 110 -20.46 -15.68 -8.82
CA GLN A 110 -20.54 -14.42 -9.57
C GLN A 110 -20.88 -13.23 -8.66
N ALA A 111 -21.82 -13.40 -7.74
CA ALA A 111 -22.16 -12.40 -6.74
C ALA A 111 -20.97 -12.11 -5.81
N ARG A 112 -20.20 -13.14 -5.44
CA ARG A 112 -18.98 -12.99 -4.64
C ARG A 112 -17.88 -12.25 -5.40
N GLU A 113 -17.69 -12.54 -6.69
CA GLU A 113 -16.79 -11.76 -7.54
C GLU A 113 -17.23 -10.30 -7.64
N ASN A 114 -18.51 -10.04 -7.89
CA ASN A 114 -19.05 -8.67 -7.97
C ASN A 114 -18.87 -7.92 -6.65
N TRP A 115 -19.11 -8.59 -5.52
CA TRP A 115 -18.85 -8.04 -4.19
C TRP A 115 -17.38 -7.64 -4.04
N MET A 116 -16.45 -8.50 -4.48
CA MET A 116 -15.01 -8.19 -4.48
C MET A 116 -14.66 -7.01 -5.38
N VAL A 117 -15.26 -6.90 -6.58
CA VAL A 117 -15.05 -5.75 -7.47
C VAL A 117 -15.54 -4.47 -6.80
N CYS A 118 -16.77 -4.45 -6.30
CA CYS A 118 -17.38 -3.28 -5.66
C CYS A 118 -16.63 -2.85 -4.39
N GLY A 119 -16.33 -3.80 -3.49
CA GLY A 119 -15.55 -3.54 -2.29
C GLY A 119 -14.15 -3.03 -2.61
N SER A 120 -13.51 -3.61 -3.64
CA SER A 120 -12.19 -3.17 -4.06
C SER A 120 -12.21 -1.82 -4.77
N HIS A 121 -13.29 -1.50 -5.48
CA HIS A 121 -13.50 -0.19 -6.08
C HIS A 121 -13.67 0.90 -5.02
N ALA A 122 -14.52 0.66 -4.03
CA ALA A 122 -14.78 1.60 -2.95
C ALA A 122 -13.53 1.87 -2.09
N LEU A 123 -12.78 0.82 -1.73
CA LEU A 123 -11.51 0.98 -1.02
C LEU A 123 -10.42 1.55 -1.92
N GLY A 124 -10.38 1.11 -3.18
CA GLY A 124 -9.42 1.58 -4.18
C GLY A 124 -9.55 3.07 -4.45
N SER A 125 -10.76 3.63 -4.46
CA SER A 125 -10.98 5.05 -4.76
C SER A 125 -10.32 5.97 -3.72
N VAL A 126 -10.17 5.48 -2.48
CA VAL A 126 -9.54 6.21 -1.38
C VAL A 126 -8.08 5.82 -1.18
N LEU A 127 -7.80 4.51 -1.10
CA LEU A 127 -6.49 4.01 -0.65
C LEU A 127 -5.53 3.71 -1.80
N ASN A 128 -6.02 3.46 -3.02
CA ASN A 128 -5.27 3.05 -4.23
C ASN A 128 -4.39 1.79 -4.14
N VAL A 129 -3.87 1.45 -2.96
CA VAL A 129 -2.96 0.34 -2.68
C VAL A 129 -3.41 -0.37 -1.40
N GLY A 130 -3.17 -1.68 -1.32
CA GLY A 130 -3.43 -2.47 -0.10
C GLY A 130 -4.88 -2.92 0.09
N THR A 131 -5.77 -2.57 -0.84
CA THR A 131 -7.19 -2.98 -0.85
C THR A 131 -7.37 -4.49 -0.67
N MET A 132 -6.65 -5.30 -1.46
CA MET A 132 -6.71 -6.76 -1.31
C MET A 132 -6.21 -7.22 0.07
N GLY A 133 -5.22 -6.53 0.64
CA GLY A 133 -4.76 -6.83 2.00
C GLY A 133 -5.83 -6.58 3.05
N ILE A 134 -6.66 -5.54 2.88
CA ILE A 134 -7.77 -5.20 3.77
C ILE A 134 -8.98 -6.12 3.58
N LEU A 135 -9.24 -6.58 2.35
CA LEU A 135 -10.35 -7.48 2.02
C LEU A 135 -10.03 -8.96 2.23
N ALA A 136 -8.75 -9.34 2.21
CA ALA A 136 -8.31 -10.72 2.40
C ALA A 136 -8.89 -11.40 3.66
N PRO A 137 -9.04 -10.73 4.81
CA PRO A 137 -9.68 -11.30 5.99
C PRO A 137 -11.15 -11.64 5.79
N VAL A 138 -11.86 -11.02 4.84
CA VAL A 138 -13.26 -11.35 4.54
C VAL A 138 -13.35 -12.66 3.76
N LEU A 139 -12.32 -12.99 2.98
CA LEU A 139 -12.24 -14.24 2.23
C LEU A 139 -11.93 -15.40 3.18
N GLY A 140 -12.75 -16.46 3.14
CA GLY A 140 -12.59 -17.68 3.92
C GLY A 140 -11.17 -18.23 3.94
N ARG A 141 -10.79 -18.88 5.05
CA ARG A 141 -9.53 -19.64 5.11
C ARG A 141 -9.59 -20.88 4.21
N ASP A 142 -10.78 -21.40 3.97
CA ASP A 142 -11.01 -22.61 3.18
C ASP A 142 -11.32 -22.33 1.70
N THR A 143 -11.20 -21.07 1.25
CA THR A 143 -11.35 -20.72 -0.16
C THR A 143 -10.29 -21.44 -1.01
N SER A 144 -10.75 -22.14 -2.05
CA SER A 144 -9.89 -22.90 -2.97
C SER A 144 -8.84 -22.01 -3.65
N ALA A 145 -7.73 -22.60 -4.10
CA ALA A 145 -6.67 -21.85 -4.77
C ALA A 145 -7.17 -21.16 -6.06
N SER A 146 -8.03 -21.82 -6.83
CA SER A 146 -8.64 -21.23 -8.03
C SER A 146 -9.52 -20.03 -7.70
N ASP A 147 -10.35 -20.14 -6.66
CA ASP A 147 -11.23 -19.05 -6.23
C ASP A 147 -10.43 -17.88 -5.68
N ARG A 148 -9.33 -18.13 -4.96
CA ARG A 148 -8.44 -17.07 -4.49
C ARG A 148 -7.85 -16.27 -5.65
N VAL A 149 -7.45 -16.93 -6.74
CA VAL A 149 -6.94 -16.26 -7.94
C VAL A 149 -8.04 -15.45 -8.62
N ALA A 150 -9.24 -16.02 -8.79
CA ALA A 150 -10.38 -15.34 -9.39
C ALA A 150 -10.78 -14.08 -8.61
N LEU A 151 -10.86 -14.18 -7.27
CA LEU A 151 -11.21 -13.07 -6.38
C LEU A 151 -10.09 -12.02 -6.30
N ALA A 152 -8.82 -12.43 -6.37
CA ALA A 152 -7.70 -11.51 -6.50
C ALA A 152 -7.77 -10.73 -7.82
N ALA A 153 -8.06 -11.42 -8.94
CA ALA A 153 -8.26 -10.76 -10.23
C ALA A 153 -9.47 -9.80 -10.21
N ALA A 154 -10.57 -10.18 -9.57
CA ALA A 154 -11.72 -9.31 -9.34
C ALA A 154 -11.34 -8.07 -8.52
N SER A 155 -10.52 -8.24 -7.47
CA SER A 155 -10.02 -7.13 -6.67
C SER A 155 -9.18 -6.16 -7.50
N VAL A 156 -8.26 -6.68 -8.32
CA VAL A 156 -7.44 -5.87 -9.24
C VAL A 156 -8.32 -5.09 -10.22
N ARG A 157 -9.37 -5.71 -10.79
CA ARG A 157 -10.34 -5.01 -11.65
C ARG A 157 -11.04 -3.88 -10.90
N GLY A 158 -11.50 -4.14 -9.67
CA GLY A 158 -12.16 -3.12 -8.84
C GLY A 158 -11.26 -1.93 -8.52
N VAL A 159 -10.01 -2.18 -8.12
CA VAL A 159 -9.03 -1.11 -7.90
C VAL A 159 -8.74 -0.34 -9.19
N GLY A 160 -8.57 -1.06 -10.31
CA GLY A 160 -8.31 -0.46 -11.62
C GLY A 160 -9.42 0.50 -12.08
N THR A 161 -10.69 0.16 -11.84
CA THR A 161 -11.81 1.05 -12.18
C THR A 161 -11.93 2.24 -11.24
N ALA A 162 -11.40 2.16 -10.02
CA ALA A 162 -11.43 3.26 -9.07
C ALA A 162 -10.49 4.41 -9.44
N VAL A 163 -9.44 4.13 -10.23
CA VAL A 163 -8.46 5.12 -10.70
C VAL A 163 -9.14 6.30 -11.40
N MET A 164 -10.22 6.06 -12.15
CA MET A 164 -10.89 7.10 -12.94
C MET A 164 -11.55 8.21 -12.10
N TRP A 165 -11.83 7.95 -10.82
CA TRP A 165 -12.57 8.88 -9.95
C TRP A 165 -11.92 9.06 -8.58
N SER A 166 -10.81 8.38 -8.32
CA SER A 166 -10.05 8.55 -7.08
C SER A 166 -9.61 10.00 -6.96
N PRO A 167 -9.91 10.71 -5.86
CA PRO A 167 -9.45 12.07 -5.65
C PRO A 167 -7.94 12.21 -5.86
N PHE A 168 -7.15 11.22 -5.42
CA PHE A 168 -5.71 11.19 -5.65
C PHE A 168 -5.34 11.21 -7.14
N PHE A 169 -5.91 10.31 -7.95
CA PHE A 169 -5.57 10.21 -9.37
C PHE A 169 -6.15 11.36 -10.19
N VAL A 170 -7.35 11.82 -9.84
CA VAL A 170 -7.97 13.00 -10.46
C VAL A 170 -7.14 14.25 -10.14
N SER A 171 -6.72 14.45 -8.89
CA SER A 171 -5.83 15.56 -8.51
C SER A 171 -4.48 15.46 -9.21
N LEU A 172 -3.88 14.27 -9.30
CA LEU A 172 -2.62 14.08 -10.00
C LEU A 172 -2.74 14.43 -11.48
N GLY A 173 -3.80 13.97 -12.16
CA GLY A 173 -4.07 14.31 -13.56
C GLY A 173 -4.31 15.81 -13.77
N PHE A 174 -5.07 16.43 -12.87
CA PHE A 174 -5.35 17.86 -12.90
C PHE A 174 -4.09 18.72 -12.71
N VAL A 175 -3.27 18.40 -11.71
CA VAL A 175 -1.99 19.09 -11.47
C VAL A 175 -1.04 18.91 -12.64
N SER A 176 -0.94 17.69 -13.18
CA SER A 176 -0.07 17.40 -14.34
C SER A 176 -0.48 18.16 -15.59
N HIS A 177 -1.77 18.44 -15.76
CA HIS A 177 -2.29 19.20 -16.90
C HIS A 177 -2.13 20.71 -16.75
N LEU A 178 -2.39 21.26 -15.55
CA LEU A 178 -2.37 22.71 -15.31
C LEU A 178 -0.97 23.26 -14.99
N VAL A 179 -0.08 22.41 -14.49
CA VAL A 179 1.29 22.82 -14.14
C VAL A 179 2.29 21.84 -14.78
N PRO A 180 2.35 21.77 -16.12
CA PRO A 180 3.21 20.81 -16.83
C PRO A 180 4.71 21.05 -16.61
N SER A 181 5.09 22.21 -16.05
CA SER A 181 6.45 22.54 -15.64
C SER A 181 6.88 21.90 -14.32
N VAL A 182 5.94 21.45 -13.48
CA VAL A 182 6.26 20.72 -12.25
C VAL A 182 6.40 19.25 -12.59
N LYS A 183 7.56 18.68 -12.26
CA LYS A 183 7.83 17.27 -12.52
C LYS A 183 6.95 16.42 -11.61
N LEU A 184 6.38 15.34 -12.15
CA LEU A 184 5.43 14.46 -11.42
C LEU A 184 5.96 13.92 -10.08
N TRP A 185 7.27 13.84 -9.91
CA TRP A 185 7.95 13.38 -8.69
C TRP A 185 8.23 14.49 -7.66
N GLU A 186 7.82 15.73 -7.96
CA GLU A 186 7.90 16.90 -7.08
C GLU A 186 6.52 17.32 -6.53
N VAL A 187 5.43 16.67 -6.97
CA VAL A 187 4.05 16.84 -6.48
C VAL A 187 3.75 15.86 -5.36
#